data_AF-A0A955YQ19-F1
#
_entry.id   AF-A0A955YQ19-F1
#
_cell.length_a   1.000
_cell.length_b   1.000
_cell.length_c   1.000
_cell.angle_alpha   90.00
_cell.angle_beta   90.00
_cell.angle_gamma   90.00
#
_symmetry.space_group_name_H-M   'P 1'
#
loop_
_entity.id
_entity.type
_entity.pdbx_description
1 polymer ?
#
loop_
_entity_poly.entity_id
_entity_poly.type
_entity_poly.pdbx_seq_one_letter_code
_entity_poly.pdbx_strand_id
1 'polypeptide(L)'
;MMRQVHQLAVAAFVSALVGGCSLLVSTDPDALGEPPGTQADGGPSVCAGGCDDGIDCTEDRCTGDGTCEHTPIHSTCGPTELCVRDTGCVEKTCTTDTDCDDGLFCTGEERCDRTHPDANPNTGCVSGVAIECQDSTGCTADRCDEDANACTFESDDTLCDDDIQCTIDRCDPENPKADKNGCVRQEDDAVCQNFCTPNGSCDGKKGCESGPEAKTCEGGASGCMMSACDTTAMAC
;
A
#
# COMPACT_ATOMS: atom_id res chain seq x y z
N MET A 1 -40.39 -8.58 24.03
CA MET A 1 -40.90 -8.89 25.37
C MET A 1 -40.22 -7.92 26.34
N MET A 2 -40.75 -6.70 26.51
CA MET A 2 -41.68 -6.28 27.58
C MET A 2 -41.14 -6.45 29.02
N ARG A 3 -40.77 -5.31 29.62
CA ARG A 3 -41.15 -4.76 30.96
C ARG A 3 -39.94 -4.10 31.63
N GLN A 4 -39.89 -2.76 31.81
CA GLN A 4 -40.50 -1.99 32.93
C GLN A 4 -40.11 -2.59 34.29
N VAL A 5 -39.60 -1.90 35.30
CA VAL A 5 -40.04 -0.63 35.92
C VAL A 5 -39.03 -0.27 37.03
N HIS A 6 -38.69 1.01 37.24
CA HIS A 6 -39.05 1.72 38.49
C HIS A 6 -38.57 3.19 38.48
N GLN A 7 -39.55 4.07 38.69
CA GLN A 7 -39.42 5.49 39.02
C GLN A 7 -39.08 5.69 40.51
N LEU A 8 -38.90 6.98 40.86
CA LEU A 8 -38.94 7.64 42.19
C LEU A 8 -37.57 7.81 42.86
N ALA A 9 -37.18 8.95 43.44
CA ALA A 9 -37.77 10.28 43.58
C ALA A 9 -36.71 11.24 44.16
N VAL A 10 -36.79 12.51 43.75
CA VAL A 10 -36.70 13.75 44.56
C VAL A 10 -35.71 13.82 45.74
N ALA A 11 -34.76 14.76 45.68
CA ALA A 11 -34.47 15.66 46.80
C ALA A 11 -33.72 16.92 46.34
N ALA A 12 -34.31 18.07 46.64
CA ALA A 12 -33.79 19.40 46.42
C ALA A 12 -32.64 19.73 47.38
N PHE A 13 -31.64 20.48 46.91
CA PHE A 13 -30.82 21.33 47.78
C PHE A 13 -30.65 22.70 47.13
N VAL A 14 -31.45 23.65 47.63
CA VAL A 14 -31.20 25.08 47.53
C VAL A 14 -30.12 25.40 48.57
N SER A 15 -29.02 26.02 48.14
CA SER A 15 -28.15 26.77 49.05
C SER A 15 -27.65 28.02 48.34
N ALA A 16 -28.29 29.12 48.71
CA ALA A 16 -27.83 30.46 48.46
C ALA A 16 -26.57 30.71 49.30
N LEU A 17 -25.47 31.06 48.65
CA LEU A 17 -24.34 31.74 49.28
C LEU A 17 -24.18 33.09 48.60
N VAL A 18 -24.63 34.11 49.33
CA VAL A 18 -24.35 35.52 49.09
C VAL A 18 -22.86 35.74 49.35
N GLY A 19 -22.14 36.26 48.36
CA GLY A 19 -20.71 36.52 48.48
C GLY A 19 -20.20 37.53 47.45
N GLY A 20 -20.36 38.82 47.77
CA GLY A 20 -19.42 39.89 47.43
C GLY A 20 -19.14 40.19 45.96
N CYS A 21 -19.90 41.12 45.37
CA CYS A 21 -19.39 41.98 44.30
C CYS A 21 -18.27 42.86 44.86
N SER A 22 -17.01 42.48 44.63
CA SER A 22 -15.89 43.42 44.70
C SER A 22 -15.66 43.97 43.30
N LEU A 23 -16.13 45.19 43.07
CA LEU A 23 -15.74 46.00 41.92
C LEU A 23 -14.26 46.37 42.07
N LEU A 24 -13.37 45.56 41.49
CA LEU A 24 -12.04 46.03 41.16
C LEU A 24 -12.17 46.90 39.91
N VAL A 25 -12.30 48.21 40.14
CA VAL A 25 -11.99 49.22 39.11
C VAL A 25 -10.49 49.11 38.86
N SER A 26 -10.13 48.43 37.77
CA SER A 26 -8.79 48.52 37.21
C SER A 26 -8.62 49.95 36.71
N THR A 27 -7.73 50.71 37.36
CA THR A 27 -7.23 52.00 36.87
C THR A 27 -5.94 51.75 36.09
N ASP A 28 -5.97 50.77 35.20
CA ASP A 28 -4.91 50.53 34.25
C ASP A 28 -5.10 51.49 33.05
N PRO A 29 -4.24 52.52 32.91
CA PRO A 29 -4.35 53.46 31.79
C PRO A 29 -4.01 52.86 30.42
N ASP A 30 -3.59 51.59 30.35
CA ASP A 30 -3.25 50.91 29.09
C ASP A 30 -4.35 49.98 28.56
N ALA A 31 -5.53 49.92 29.20
CA ALA A 31 -6.66 49.08 28.77
C ALA A 31 -7.62 49.79 27.80
N LEU A 32 -7.09 50.47 26.78
CA LEU A 32 -7.88 50.93 25.62
C LEU A 32 -7.67 49.95 24.47
N GLY A 33 -8.75 49.30 24.05
CA GLY A 33 -8.75 48.34 22.96
C GLY A 33 -8.22 48.91 21.65
N GLU A 34 -7.39 48.12 20.98
CA GLU A 34 -6.98 48.32 19.60
C GLU A 34 -8.14 47.96 18.63
N PRO A 35 -8.25 48.64 17.48
CA PRO A 35 -9.23 48.31 16.44
C PRO A 35 -8.93 46.92 15.82
N PRO A 36 -9.93 46.21 15.24
CA PRO A 36 -9.67 44.96 14.54
C PRO A 36 -9.02 45.28 13.19
N GLY A 37 -7.70 45.18 13.13
CA GLY A 37 -6.93 45.34 11.89
C GLY A 37 -5.44 45.32 12.20
N THR A 38 -4.74 44.36 11.60
CA THR A 38 -3.31 44.04 11.72
C THR A 38 -2.86 43.47 13.06
N GLN A 39 -3.13 42.16 13.28
CA GLN A 39 -2.17 41.33 14.01
C GLN A 39 -0.93 41.25 13.14
N ALA A 40 0.07 42.08 13.42
CA ALA A 40 1.43 41.70 13.08
C ALA A 40 1.81 40.59 14.06
N ASP A 41 1.91 39.36 13.56
CA ASP A 41 2.42 38.21 14.31
C ASP A 41 3.88 38.45 14.70
N GLY A 42 4.06 39.19 15.79
CA GLY A 42 5.34 39.52 16.40
C GLY A 42 5.97 38.32 17.11
N GLY A 43 6.38 37.32 16.34
CA GLY A 43 7.46 36.42 16.74
C GLY A 43 8.77 37.19 16.96
N PRO A 44 9.78 36.58 17.61
CA PRO A 44 11.02 37.26 17.98
C PRO A 44 11.65 37.96 16.75
N SER A 45 12.02 39.23 16.96
CA SER A 45 12.56 40.16 15.97
C SER A 45 13.85 39.64 15.30
N VAL A 46 13.72 38.78 14.28
CA VAL A 46 14.83 38.38 13.39
C VAL A 46 14.63 38.93 11.98
N CYS A 47 13.38 39.01 11.49
CA CYS A 47 13.04 39.63 10.22
C CYS A 47 12.67 41.11 10.43
N ALA A 48 13.67 41.98 10.41
CA ALA A 48 13.43 43.43 10.48
C ALA A 48 12.78 43.92 9.19
N GLY A 49 11.45 44.19 9.23
CA GLY A 49 10.69 44.73 8.09
C GLY A 49 9.40 44.00 7.74
N GLY A 50 9.09 42.88 8.42
CA GLY A 50 7.98 42.00 8.07
C GLY A 50 8.44 40.88 7.15
N CYS A 51 7.71 39.76 7.17
CA CYS A 51 7.93 38.59 6.31
C CYS A 51 6.72 38.36 5.38
N ASP A 52 5.77 39.29 5.37
CA ASP A 52 4.55 39.23 4.56
C ASP A 52 4.91 39.51 3.09
N ASP A 53 4.63 38.56 2.19
CA ASP A 53 4.82 38.72 0.75
C ASP A 53 3.65 39.39 0.04
N GLY A 54 2.59 39.74 0.79
CA GLY A 54 1.38 40.38 0.30
C GLY A 54 0.43 39.42 -0.40
N ILE A 55 0.61 38.11 -0.25
CA ILE A 55 -0.26 37.09 -0.83
C ILE A 55 -1.06 36.40 0.27
N ASP A 56 -2.36 36.67 0.32
CA ASP A 56 -3.24 36.16 1.39
C ASP A 56 -3.27 34.63 1.55
N CYS A 57 -2.80 33.89 0.54
CA CYS A 57 -2.80 32.43 0.53
C CYS A 57 -1.45 31.77 0.87
N THR A 58 -0.41 32.53 1.15
CA THR A 58 0.89 32.04 1.64
C THR A 58 0.95 32.11 3.16
N GLU A 59 1.57 31.10 3.79
CA GLU A 59 2.03 31.21 5.17
C GLU A 59 3.46 31.71 5.17
N ASP A 60 3.62 32.88 5.76
CA ASP A 60 4.88 33.60 5.84
C ASP A 60 5.56 33.34 7.17
N ARG A 61 6.70 32.65 7.11
CA ARG A 61 7.43 32.24 8.29
C ARG A 61 8.81 32.87 8.33
N CYS A 62 9.05 33.67 9.37
CA CYS A 62 10.38 34.15 9.71
C CYS A 62 11.15 33.06 10.47
N THR A 63 12.27 32.60 9.91
CA THR A 63 13.15 31.64 10.56
C THR A 63 14.18 32.34 11.46
N GLY A 64 14.78 31.59 12.39
CA GLY A 64 15.68 32.13 13.40
C GLY A 64 17.01 32.71 12.87
N ASP A 65 17.32 32.51 11.59
CA ASP A 65 18.47 33.11 10.92
C ASP A 65 18.14 34.40 10.13
N GLY A 66 16.87 34.82 10.17
CA GLY A 66 16.38 35.99 9.44
C GLY A 66 15.93 35.71 8.01
N THR A 67 15.90 34.44 7.59
CA THR A 67 15.31 34.04 6.31
C THR A 67 13.80 34.06 6.40
N CYS A 68 13.17 34.65 5.39
CA CYS A 68 11.72 34.68 5.25
C CYS A 68 11.28 33.61 4.25
N GLU A 69 10.44 32.67 4.70
CA GLU A 69 9.92 31.56 3.89
C GLU A 69 8.44 31.77 3.59
N HIS A 70 8.07 31.71 2.30
CA HIS A 70 6.68 31.81 1.84
C HIS A 70 6.20 30.45 1.34
N THR A 71 5.30 29.82 2.09
CA THR A 71 4.76 28.50 1.78
C THR A 71 3.31 28.61 1.29
N PRO A 72 3.00 28.28 0.04
CA PRO A 72 1.62 28.30 -0.45
C PRO A 72 0.69 27.37 0.34
N ILE A 73 -0.44 27.90 0.81
CA ILE A 73 -1.51 27.15 1.45
C ILE A 73 -2.73 27.17 0.54
N HIS A 74 -2.86 26.17 -0.34
CA HIS A 74 -3.96 26.09 -1.31
C HIS A 74 -5.36 26.08 -0.68
N SER A 75 -5.51 25.60 0.55
CA SER A 75 -6.79 25.51 1.25
C SER A 75 -7.36 26.86 1.72
N THR A 76 -6.59 27.95 1.64
CA THR A 76 -7.09 29.31 1.90
C THR A 76 -7.78 29.90 0.67
N CYS A 77 -7.50 29.36 -0.52
CA CYS A 77 -8.19 29.71 -1.76
C CYS A 77 -9.52 28.96 -1.90
N GLY A 78 -10.34 29.36 -2.90
CA GLY A 78 -11.58 28.66 -3.22
C GLY A 78 -11.37 27.19 -3.62
N PRO A 79 -12.43 26.35 -3.60
CA PRO A 79 -12.32 24.93 -3.91
C PRO A 79 -11.80 24.62 -5.33
N THR A 80 -11.88 25.60 -6.23
CA THR A 80 -11.40 25.53 -7.62
C THR A 80 -10.10 26.28 -7.84
N GLU A 81 -9.45 26.78 -6.79
CA GLU A 81 -8.30 27.68 -6.89
C GLU A 81 -7.06 27.14 -6.18
N LEU A 82 -5.93 27.77 -6.48
CA LEU A 82 -4.60 27.43 -6.02
C LEU A 82 -3.78 28.64 -5.69
N CYS A 83 -3.04 28.55 -4.59
CA CYS A 83 -2.08 29.56 -4.25
C CYS A 83 -0.82 29.47 -5.12
N VAL A 84 -0.58 30.48 -5.93
CA VAL A 84 0.66 30.66 -6.68
C VAL A 84 1.49 31.76 -6.03
N ARG A 85 2.76 31.46 -5.72
CA ARG A 85 3.69 32.30 -4.94
C ARG A 85 3.86 33.73 -5.42
N ASP A 86 3.52 34.07 -6.66
CA ASP A 86 3.67 35.43 -7.20
C ASP A 86 2.35 36.05 -7.65
N THR A 87 1.22 35.36 -7.46
CA THR A 87 -0.08 35.75 -8.06
C THR A 87 -1.24 35.63 -7.08
N GLY A 88 -1.13 34.80 -6.05
CA GLY A 88 -2.23 34.48 -5.14
C GLY A 88 -3.12 33.37 -5.68
N CYS A 89 -4.40 33.39 -5.29
CA CYS A 89 -5.36 32.37 -5.70
C CYS A 89 -5.67 32.44 -7.20
N VAL A 90 -5.34 31.39 -7.93
CA VAL A 90 -5.62 31.21 -9.37
C VAL A 90 -6.38 29.92 -9.60
N GLU A 91 -7.21 29.84 -10.64
CA GLU A 91 -7.97 28.63 -10.96
C GLU A 91 -7.09 27.40 -11.22
N LYS A 92 -7.52 26.24 -10.71
CA LYS A 92 -6.96 24.91 -11.03
C LYS A 92 -6.98 24.70 -12.54
N THR A 93 -5.91 24.12 -13.06
CA THR A 93 -5.57 24.21 -14.48
C THR A 93 -6.26 23.17 -15.37
N CYS A 94 -6.64 22.00 -14.85
CA CYS A 94 -7.31 21.00 -15.69
C CYS A 94 -8.68 21.53 -16.13
N THR A 95 -9.03 21.39 -17.40
CA THR A 95 -10.35 21.75 -17.95
C THR A 95 -11.08 20.54 -18.52
N THR A 96 -10.33 19.53 -18.95
CA THR A 96 -10.81 18.28 -19.51
C THR A 96 -9.98 17.12 -18.97
N ASP A 97 -10.48 15.89 -19.08
CA ASP A 97 -9.76 14.69 -18.66
C ASP A 97 -8.41 14.54 -19.38
N THR A 98 -8.31 15.00 -20.63
CA THR A 98 -7.06 15.01 -21.41
C THR A 98 -5.96 15.91 -20.81
N ASP A 99 -6.32 16.93 -20.02
CA ASP A 99 -5.30 17.75 -19.33
C ASP A 99 -4.65 17.00 -18.16
N CYS A 100 -5.30 15.92 -17.70
CA CYS A 100 -4.83 15.11 -16.60
C CYS A 100 -4.07 13.87 -17.04
N ASP A 101 -4.27 13.40 -18.27
CA ASP A 101 -3.64 12.21 -18.86
C ASP A 101 -2.11 12.20 -18.73
N ASP A 102 -1.60 11.32 -17.87
CA ASP A 102 -0.19 11.04 -17.63
C ASP A 102 0.45 10.18 -18.74
N GLY A 103 -0.35 9.69 -19.69
CA GLY A 103 0.07 8.85 -20.80
C GLY A 103 0.38 7.41 -20.40
N LEU A 104 0.06 7.00 -19.17
CA LEU A 104 0.23 5.65 -18.66
C LEU A 104 -1.12 4.92 -18.73
N PHE A 105 -1.15 3.79 -19.43
CA PHE A 105 -2.35 2.99 -19.56
C PHE A 105 -2.68 2.28 -18.24
N CYS A 106 -1.68 1.74 -17.55
CA CYS A 106 -1.93 0.88 -16.39
C CYS A 106 -2.36 1.63 -15.14
N THR A 107 -2.15 2.95 -15.06
CA THR A 107 -2.68 3.82 -13.99
C THR A 107 -4.16 4.15 -14.20
N GLY A 108 -4.70 3.85 -15.39
CA GLY A 108 -6.09 4.04 -15.76
C GLY A 108 -6.43 5.48 -16.14
N GLU A 109 -7.66 5.69 -16.62
CA GLU A 109 -8.09 7.01 -17.10
C GLU A 109 -8.19 8.03 -15.95
N GLU A 110 -7.40 9.09 -16.04
CA GLU A 110 -7.43 10.23 -15.12
C GLU A 110 -8.56 11.18 -15.46
N ARG A 111 -9.12 11.84 -14.43
CA ARG A 111 -10.25 12.75 -14.62
C ARG A 111 -10.00 14.13 -14.06
N CYS A 112 -10.44 15.14 -14.79
CA CYS A 112 -10.47 16.50 -14.30
C CYS A 112 -11.73 16.71 -13.46
N ASP A 113 -11.62 16.44 -12.16
CA ASP A 113 -12.64 16.78 -11.17
C ASP A 113 -11.99 17.61 -10.06
N ARG A 114 -12.00 18.93 -10.25
CA ARG A 114 -11.44 19.92 -9.32
C ARG A 114 -12.05 19.85 -7.92
N THR A 115 -13.24 19.24 -7.78
CA THR A 115 -13.99 19.17 -6.53
C THR A 115 -13.89 17.82 -5.82
N HIS A 116 -13.28 16.82 -6.47
CA HIS A 116 -13.09 15.50 -5.89
C HIS A 116 -12.17 15.56 -4.65
N PRO A 117 -12.45 14.80 -3.58
CA PRO A 117 -11.62 14.79 -2.38
C PRO A 117 -10.17 14.34 -2.63
N ASP A 118 -9.98 13.45 -3.61
CA ASP A 118 -8.66 12.93 -3.99
C ASP A 118 -8.01 13.72 -5.15
N ALA A 119 -8.61 14.83 -5.57
CA ALA A 119 -8.02 15.67 -6.61
C ALA A 119 -6.67 16.21 -6.13
N ASN A 120 -5.66 16.14 -7.00
CA ASN A 120 -4.40 16.82 -6.79
C ASN A 120 -4.69 18.31 -6.56
N PRO A 121 -4.27 18.88 -5.42
CA PRO A 121 -4.57 20.26 -5.12
C PRO A 121 -4.10 21.16 -6.26
N ASN A 122 -2.89 20.92 -6.78
CA ASN A 122 -2.18 21.76 -7.76
C ASN A 122 -2.70 21.70 -9.20
N THR A 123 -3.49 20.70 -9.57
CA THR A 123 -3.96 20.56 -10.96
C THR A 123 -5.46 20.39 -11.07
N GLY A 124 -6.12 19.90 -10.00
CA GLY A 124 -7.51 19.45 -10.03
C GLY A 124 -7.71 18.07 -10.66
N CYS A 125 -6.63 17.37 -10.99
CA CYS A 125 -6.68 16.03 -11.57
C CYS A 125 -6.86 14.96 -10.51
N VAL A 126 -7.73 14.01 -10.79
CA VAL A 126 -7.93 12.80 -10.00
C VAL A 126 -7.26 11.66 -10.74
N SER A 127 -6.35 10.96 -10.07
CA SER A 127 -5.69 9.78 -10.64
C SER A 127 -6.69 8.71 -11.03
N GLY A 128 -6.34 7.95 -12.07
CA GLY A 128 -7.11 6.82 -12.53
C GLY A 128 -7.15 5.67 -11.52
N VAL A 129 -7.96 4.67 -11.85
CA VAL A 129 -7.96 3.39 -11.14
C VAL A 129 -7.04 2.45 -11.89
N ALA A 130 -6.00 1.95 -11.21
CA ALA A 130 -5.05 1.03 -11.79
C ALA A 130 -5.75 -0.17 -12.43
N ILE A 131 -5.32 -0.53 -13.64
CA ILE A 131 -5.92 -1.63 -14.39
C ILE A 131 -5.55 -2.96 -13.74
N GLU A 132 -6.56 -3.68 -13.26
CA GLU A 132 -6.39 -5.04 -12.76
C GLU A 132 -6.43 -6.04 -13.92
N CYS A 133 -5.28 -6.61 -14.24
CA CYS A 133 -5.16 -7.69 -15.22
C CYS A 133 -5.25 -9.04 -14.51
N GLN A 134 -6.32 -9.79 -14.77
CA GLN A 134 -6.48 -11.19 -14.36
C GLN A 134 -7.22 -11.98 -15.44
N ASP A 135 -6.68 -13.12 -15.89
CA ASP A 135 -7.33 -13.96 -16.91
C ASP A 135 -8.08 -15.18 -16.35
N SER A 136 -8.16 -15.29 -15.02
CA SER A 136 -8.73 -16.43 -14.26
C SER A 136 -7.92 -17.73 -14.32
N THR A 137 -6.74 -17.73 -14.94
CA THR A 137 -5.78 -18.83 -14.88
C THR A 137 -4.82 -18.58 -13.72
N GLY A 138 -4.70 -19.54 -12.81
CA GLY A 138 -3.88 -19.35 -11.60
C GLY A 138 -2.38 -19.49 -11.85
N CYS A 139 -1.98 -20.10 -12.97
CA CYS A 139 -0.59 -20.35 -13.33
C CYS A 139 0.00 -19.35 -14.32
N THR A 140 -0.71 -18.26 -14.63
CA THR A 140 -0.21 -17.17 -15.46
C THR A 140 0.34 -16.04 -14.60
N ALA A 141 1.45 -15.47 -15.06
CA ALA A 141 1.95 -14.20 -14.59
C ALA A 141 1.17 -13.08 -15.30
N ASP A 142 0.16 -12.56 -14.61
CA ASP A 142 -0.72 -11.53 -15.12
C ASP A 142 -0.11 -10.15 -14.86
N ARG A 143 0.04 -9.33 -15.91
CA ARG A 143 0.62 -8.00 -15.78
C ARG A 143 -0.01 -7.01 -16.74
N CYS A 144 -0.09 -5.76 -16.30
CA CYS A 144 -0.38 -4.66 -17.19
C CYS A 144 0.93 -4.18 -17.84
N ASP A 145 0.92 -4.08 -19.17
CA ASP A 145 2.07 -3.70 -19.98
C ASP A 145 1.82 -2.31 -20.59
N GLU A 146 2.63 -1.33 -20.17
CA GLU A 146 2.56 0.07 -20.64
C GLU A 146 3.05 0.23 -22.08
N ASP A 147 3.98 -0.60 -22.55
CA ASP A 147 4.49 -0.51 -23.93
C ASP A 147 3.43 -1.03 -24.91
N ALA A 148 2.67 -2.05 -24.51
CA ALA A 148 1.58 -2.61 -25.29
C ALA A 148 0.23 -1.90 -25.09
N ASN A 149 0.11 -1.05 -24.05
CA ASN A 149 -1.15 -0.50 -23.56
C ASN A 149 -2.22 -1.60 -23.41
N ALA A 150 -1.84 -2.72 -22.78
CA ALA A 150 -2.70 -3.90 -22.69
C ALA A 150 -2.37 -4.79 -21.48
N CYS A 151 -3.33 -5.62 -21.08
CA CYS A 151 -3.05 -6.75 -20.19
C CYS A 151 -2.34 -7.86 -20.95
N THR A 152 -1.30 -8.42 -20.34
CA THR A 152 -0.56 -9.59 -20.83
C THR A 152 -0.61 -10.70 -19.78
N PHE A 153 -0.69 -11.94 -20.26
CA PHE A 153 -0.84 -13.14 -19.45
C PHE A 153 0.15 -14.17 -19.97
N GLU A 154 1.22 -14.43 -19.21
CA GLU A 154 2.27 -15.36 -19.62
C GLU A 154 2.23 -16.60 -18.73
N SER A 155 2.23 -17.78 -19.33
CA SER A 155 2.31 -19.03 -18.58
C SER A 155 3.62 -19.08 -17.77
N ASP A 156 3.50 -19.37 -16.48
CA ASP A 156 4.62 -19.49 -15.55
C ASP A 156 4.53 -20.84 -14.82
N ASP A 157 5.40 -21.76 -15.21
CA ASP A 157 5.47 -23.12 -14.64
C ASP A 157 5.79 -23.09 -13.13
N THR A 158 6.45 -22.04 -12.63
CA THR A 158 6.81 -21.94 -11.20
C THR A 158 5.60 -21.72 -10.30
N LEU A 159 4.48 -21.23 -10.84
CA LEU A 159 3.20 -21.11 -10.14
C LEU A 159 2.48 -22.45 -9.98
N CYS A 160 2.97 -23.50 -10.66
CA CYS A 160 2.43 -24.86 -10.58
C CYS A 160 3.21 -25.80 -9.68
N ASP A 161 4.32 -25.35 -9.09
CA ASP A 161 5.18 -26.13 -8.20
C ASP A 161 4.36 -26.71 -7.04
N ASP A 162 4.37 -28.04 -6.91
CA ASP A 162 3.70 -28.75 -5.82
C ASP A 162 4.65 -29.23 -4.71
N ASP A 163 5.89 -28.73 -4.71
CA ASP A 163 7.00 -29.11 -3.83
C ASP A 163 7.40 -30.60 -3.97
N ILE A 164 6.95 -31.32 -5.01
CA ILE A 164 7.30 -32.72 -5.26
C ILE A 164 8.41 -32.78 -6.31
N GLN A 165 9.64 -33.03 -5.88
CA GLN A 165 10.81 -32.95 -6.79
C GLN A 165 10.77 -33.87 -8.02
N CYS A 166 9.97 -34.95 -7.98
CA CYS A 166 9.86 -35.91 -9.08
C CYS A 166 8.68 -35.66 -10.02
N THR A 167 7.91 -34.60 -9.81
CA THR A 167 6.91 -34.14 -10.77
C THR A 167 7.50 -33.09 -11.69
N ILE A 168 7.00 -33.08 -12.93
CA ILE A 168 7.20 -32.00 -13.89
C ILE A 168 5.93 -31.17 -13.84
N ASP A 169 6.05 -29.99 -13.26
CA ASP A 169 4.95 -29.05 -13.10
C ASP A 169 4.98 -28.03 -14.24
N ARG A 170 3.86 -27.93 -14.95
CA ARG A 170 3.73 -27.08 -16.12
C ARG A 170 2.42 -26.32 -16.10
N CYS A 171 2.48 -25.03 -16.41
CA CYS A 171 1.31 -24.24 -16.74
C CYS A 171 0.87 -24.55 -18.18
N ASP A 172 -0.27 -25.21 -18.30
CA ASP A 172 -0.86 -25.57 -19.60
C ASP A 172 -2.40 -25.60 -19.45
N PRO A 173 -3.06 -24.42 -19.43
CA PRO A 173 -4.49 -24.32 -19.16
C PRO A 173 -5.37 -24.96 -20.25
N GLU A 174 -4.85 -25.17 -21.45
CA GLU A 174 -5.56 -25.88 -22.52
C GLU A 174 -5.48 -27.40 -22.37
N ASN A 175 -4.63 -27.90 -21.47
CA ASN A 175 -4.44 -29.33 -21.27
C ASN A 175 -5.67 -29.94 -20.59
N PRO A 176 -6.22 -31.06 -21.10
CA PRO A 176 -7.34 -31.74 -20.46
C PRO A 176 -7.07 -32.26 -19.04
N LYS A 177 -5.80 -32.38 -18.65
CA LYS A 177 -5.38 -32.80 -17.30
C LYS A 177 -5.10 -31.63 -16.36
N ALA A 178 -5.21 -30.39 -16.84
CA ALA A 178 -4.97 -29.22 -16.02
C ALA A 178 -6.01 -29.14 -14.89
N ASP A 179 -5.56 -28.71 -13.72
CA ASP A 179 -6.47 -28.36 -12.63
C ASP A 179 -7.13 -26.99 -12.88
N LYS A 180 -7.93 -26.53 -11.91
CA LYS A 180 -8.66 -25.25 -12.01
C LYS A 180 -7.76 -24.03 -12.16
N ASN A 181 -6.47 -24.15 -11.84
CA ASN A 181 -5.49 -23.08 -11.95
C ASN A 181 -4.70 -23.17 -13.28
N GLY A 182 -4.93 -24.19 -14.11
CA GLY A 182 -4.20 -24.41 -15.35
C GLY A 182 -2.95 -25.29 -15.20
N CYS A 183 -2.72 -25.87 -14.03
CA CYS A 183 -1.52 -26.65 -13.76
C CYS A 183 -1.66 -28.12 -14.15
N VAL A 184 -0.68 -28.62 -14.88
CA VAL A 184 -0.49 -30.04 -15.18
C VAL A 184 0.75 -30.51 -14.43
N ARG A 185 0.60 -31.60 -13.69
CA ARG A 185 1.70 -32.22 -12.94
C ARG A 185 1.89 -33.64 -13.42
N GLN A 186 3.08 -33.92 -13.94
CA GLN A 186 3.41 -35.22 -14.51
C GLN A 186 4.51 -35.90 -13.70
N GLU A 187 4.22 -37.07 -13.17
CA GLU A 187 5.20 -37.93 -12.50
C GLU A 187 6.35 -38.31 -13.46
N ASP A 188 7.58 -38.15 -13.01
CA ASP A 188 8.81 -38.57 -13.70
C ASP A 188 9.64 -39.51 -12.81
N ASP A 189 9.45 -40.82 -13.00
CA ASP A 189 10.20 -41.87 -12.32
C ASP A 189 11.72 -41.73 -12.51
N ALA A 190 12.19 -41.12 -13.62
CA ALA A 190 13.62 -40.97 -13.88
C ALA A 190 14.32 -40.12 -12.82
N VAL A 191 13.61 -39.15 -12.21
CA VAL A 191 14.12 -38.35 -11.10
C VAL A 191 14.39 -39.20 -9.86
N CYS A 192 13.59 -40.26 -9.66
CA CYS A 192 13.69 -41.16 -8.51
C CYS A 192 14.67 -42.31 -8.70
N GLN A 193 15.30 -42.41 -9.87
CA GLN A 193 16.33 -43.41 -10.12
C GLN A 193 17.65 -42.97 -9.48
N ASN A 194 18.14 -43.77 -8.54
CA ASN A 194 19.47 -43.59 -7.97
C ASN A 194 20.19 -44.94 -7.84
N PHE A 195 21.51 -44.92 -7.67
CA PHE A 195 22.38 -46.09 -7.53
C PHE A 195 21.90 -47.08 -6.46
N CYS A 196 21.43 -46.58 -5.31
CA CYS A 196 20.94 -47.42 -4.21
C CYS A 196 19.49 -47.87 -4.37
N THR A 197 18.70 -47.18 -5.21
CA THR A 197 17.29 -47.46 -5.50
C THR A 197 17.07 -47.53 -7.01
N PRO A 198 17.69 -48.50 -7.71
CA PRO A 198 17.32 -48.77 -9.08
C PRO A 198 15.84 -49.20 -9.05
N ASN A 199 14.99 -48.57 -9.87
CA ASN A 199 13.52 -48.70 -9.83
C ASN A 199 12.80 -47.88 -8.74
N GLY A 200 13.37 -46.76 -8.30
CA GLY A 200 12.55 -45.74 -7.63
C GLY A 200 11.44 -45.23 -8.56
N SER A 201 10.28 -44.94 -8.01
CA SER A 201 9.12 -44.43 -8.74
C SER A 201 8.60 -43.16 -8.07
N CYS A 202 8.05 -42.25 -8.87
CA CYS A 202 7.44 -41.03 -8.37
C CYS A 202 5.99 -41.30 -7.99
N ASP A 203 5.62 -40.99 -6.75
CA ASP A 203 4.23 -40.85 -6.31
C ASP A 203 3.93 -39.34 -6.26
N GLY A 204 2.98 -38.86 -7.07
CA GLY A 204 2.62 -37.44 -7.15
C GLY A 204 1.97 -36.85 -5.89
N LYS A 205 2.10 -37.50 -4.72
CA LYS A 205 1.76 -36.95 -3.40
C LYS A 205 2.87 -37.11 -2.37
N LYS A 206 3.74 -38.11 -2.52
CA LYS A 206 4.79 -38.44 -1.55
C LYS A 206 6.20 -38.16 -2.08
N GLY A 207 6.35 -37.96 -3.38
CA GLY A 207 7.64 -37.87 -4.04
C GLY A 207 8.25 -39.23 -4.33
N CYS A 208 9.57 -39.31 -4.30
CA CYS A 208 10.27 -40.52 -4.68
C CYS A 208 10.08 -41.66 -3.68
N GLU A 209 9.43 -42.73 -4.13
CA GLU A 209 9.35 -43.99 -3.42
C GLU A 209 10.48 -44.92 -3.86
N SER A 210 11.14 -45.57 -2.89
CA SER A 210 12.16 -46.57 -3.17
C SER A 210 11.53 -47.82 -3.77
N GLY A 211 12.11 -48.35 -4.85
CA GLY A 211 11.70 -49.63 -5.42
C GLY A 211 11.82 -50.79 -4.40
N PRO A 212 11.11 -51.92 -4.64
CA PRO A 212 11.06 -53.06 -3.71
C PRO A 212 12.41 -53.75 -3.45
N GLU A 213 13.43 -53.48 -4.26
CA GLU A 213 14.76 -54.06 -4.16
C GLU A 213 15.81 -52.94 -4.03
N ALA A 214 15.96 -52.38 -2.84
CA ALA A 214 17.13 -51.57 -2.52
C ALA A 214 18.40 -52.38 -2.83
N LYS A 215 19.37 -51.76 -3.51
CA LYS A 215 20.57 -52.46 -3.96
C LYS A 215 21.29 -53.06 -2.75
N THR A 216 21.33 -54.39 -2.68
CA THR A 216 22.05 -55.11 -1.64
C THR A 216 23.52 -55.18 -2.04
N CYS A 217 24.38 -54.75 -1.12
CA CYS A 217 25.82 -54.85 -1.30
C CYS A 217 26.23 -56.26 -0.84
N GLU A 218 26.62 -57.13 -1.77
CA GLU A 218 27.12 -58.46 -1.41
C GLU A 218 28.47 -58.31 -0.68
N GLY A 219 28.43 -58.45 0.64
CA GLY A 219 29.61 -58.42 1.49
C GLY A 219 30.57 -59.57 1.14
N GLY A 220 31.57 -59.30 0.32
CA GLY A 220 32.63 -60.26 0.01
C GLY A 220 33.56 -60.47 1.21
N ALA A 221 33.34 -61.54 1.99
CA ALA A 221 34.23 -62.27 2.93
C ALA A 221 35.22 -61.51 3.86
N SER A 222 35.28 -60.19 3.84
CA SER A 222 36.40 -59.39 4.38
C SER A 222 36.00 -58.46 5.52
N GLY A 223 34.75 -58.52 5.99
CA GLY A 223 34.29 -57.79 7.19
C GLY A 223 34.31 -56.26 7.11
N CYS A 224 34.52 -55.67 5.92
CA CYS A 224 34.67 -54.22 5.71
C CYS A 224 33.87 -53.69 4.50
N MET A 225 32.66 -54.20 4.26
CA MET A 225 31.68 -53.56 3.38
C MET A 225 30.32 -53.55 4.10
N MET A 226 29.62 -52.41 4.07
CA MET A 226 28.29 -52.30 4.63
C MET A 226 27.34 -53.23 3.86
N SER A 227 26.46 -53.95 4.56
CA SER A 227 25.44 -54.80 3.94
C SER A 227 24.34 -54.01 3.23
N ALA A 228 24.37 -52.68 3.35
CA ALA A 228 23.41 -51.73 2.82
C ALA A 228 24.16 -50.67 2.00
N CYS A 229 23.53 -50.21 0.93
CA CYS A 229 24.04 -49.16 0.07
C CYS A 229 24.10 -47.81 0.80
N ASP A 230 25.22 -47.11 0.69
CA ASP A 230 25.39 -45.76 1.22
C ASP A 230 24.79 -44.75 0.22
N THR A 231 23.68 -44.12 0.63
CA THR A 231 22.97 -43.12 -0.19
C THR A 231 23.72 -41.80 -0.34
N THR A 232 24.68 -41.51 0.54
CA THR A 232 25.54 -40.33 0.46
C THR A 232 26.74 -40.58 -0.45
N ALA A 233 27.36 -41.75 -0.33
CA ALA A 233 28.49 -42.14 -1.17
C ALA A 233 28.07 -42.67 -2.55
N MET A 234 26.77 -42.93 -2.77
CA MET A 234 26.22 -43.60 -3.96
C MET A 234 26.97 -44.92 -4.25
N ALA A 235 27.27 -45.69 -3.20
CA ALA A 235 28.18 -46.81 -3.29
C ALA A 235 27.81 -47.99 -2.37
N CYS A 236 28.33 -49.14 -2.77
CA CYS A 236 28.60 -50.32 -1.95
C CYS A 236 30.12 -50.37 -1.73
#